data_AF-A0A4P8J0S0-F1
#
_entry.id   AF-A0A4P8J0S0-F1
#
_cell.length_a   1.000
_cell.length_b   1.000
_cell.length_c   1.000
_cell.angle_alpha   90.00
_cell.angle_beta   90.00
_cell.angle_gamma   90.00
#
_symmetry.space_group_name_H-M   'P 1'
#
loop_
_entity.id
_entity.type
_entity.pdbx_description
1 polymer ?
#
loop_
_entity_poly.entity_id
_entity_poly.type
_entity_poly.pdbx_seq_one_letter_code
_entity_poly.pdbx_strand_id
1 'polypeptide(L)'
;MSKFPALRQLAILLGILLAFLASPSGVQAQTATVNFVSDTTWAVSNSAGIFLNFAQNVCLNAQSPSNCPANATLYGYPGGWEADLSSIPGATWIWAPGITGATAPAYPAEFRFSKSFDLRGTPVSGTISIAADDFAEILVNGQSVGTIGSLTGNFNAAVQSQQYLHTFDIYKFLVHGTNVITIRAANGNYGCGSGPYSCNPAGVVFGGSLQFQGSAGNCQGTGNGNGDPSSQGNCMKQR
;
A
#
# COMPACT_ATOMS: atom_id res chain seq x y z
N MET A 1 -45.51 34.41 84.61
CA MET A 1 -45.29 35.08 83.30
C MET A 1 -43.90 34.72 82.80
N SER A 2 -43.74 34.50 81.47
CA SER A 2 -42.51 34.09 80.74
C SER A 2 -42.21 32.58 80.80
N LYS A 3 -42.72 31.68 79.94
CA LYS A 3 -42.57 31.47 78.48
C LYS A 3 -41.10 31.43 78.01
N PHE A 4 -40.59 30.21 77.76
CA PHE A 4 -39.46 29.94 76.87
C PHE A 4 -39.75 28.74 75.95
N PRO A 5 -39.26 28.73 74.70
CA PRO A 5 -39.91 28.04 73.59
C PRO A 5 -39.21 26.74 73.16
N ALA A 6 -39.99 25.91 72.48
CA ALA A 6 -39.60 24.62 71.89
C ALA A 6 -38.52 24.79 70.80
N LEU A 7 -37.42 24.04 70.93
CA LEU A 7 -36.44 23.82 69.87
C LEU A 7 -37.08 22.99 68.75
N ARG A 8 -37.23 23.59 67.56
CA ARG A 8 -37.48 22.87 66.31
C ARG A 8 -36.14 22.46 65.71
N GLN A 9 -35.89 21.15 65.62
CA GLN A 9 -34.80 20.60 64.81
C GLN A 9 -35.11 20.85 63.32
N LEU A 10 -34.26 21.63 62.66
CA LEU A 10 -34.28 21.85 61.22
C LEU A 10 -33.35 20.82 60.58
N ALA A 11 -33.91 19.76 60.00
CA ALA A 11 -33.16 18.79 59.21
C ALA A 11 -32.88 19.40 57.82
N ILE A 12 -31.62 19.74 57.56
CA ILE A 12 -31.16 20.19 56.24
C ILE A 12 -30.86 18.93 55.41
N LEU A 13 -31.79 18.57 54.51
CA LEU A 13 -31.55 17.56 53.47
C LEU A 13 -30.69 18.19 52.37
N LEU A 14 -29.40 17.86 52.36
CA LEU A 14 -28.47 18.19 51.28
C LEU A 14 -28.67 17.18 50.13
N GLY A 15 -29.58 17.50 49.21
CA GLY A 15 -29.79 16.72 48.00
C GLY A 15 -28.62 16.89 47.03
N ILE A 16 -27.70 15.93 47.01
CA ILE A 16 -26.65 15.85 45.99
C ILE A 16 -27.29 15.41 44.67
N LEU A 17 -27.56 16.38 43.80
CA LEU A 17 -28.01 16.16 42.42
C LEU A 17 -26.80 15.74 41.57
N LEU A 18 -26.54 14.43 41.46
CA LEU A 18 -25.60 13.88 40.48
C LEU A 18 -26.20 14.06 39.08
N ALA A 19 -25.86 15.16 38.41
CA ALA A 19 -26.13 15.32 36.99
C ALA A 19 -25.19 14.37 36.21
N PHE A 20 -25.72 13.21 35.82
CA PHE A 20 -25.09 12.38 34.80
C PHE A 20 -25.11 13.16 33.48
N LEU A 21 -24.00 13.84 33.19
CA LEU A 21 -23.71 14.32 31.84
C LEU A 21 -23.54 13.08 30.97
N ALA A 22 -24.61 12.70 30.26
CA ALA A 22 -24.51 11.75 29.17
C ALA A 22 -23.58 12.35 28.12
N SER A 23 -22.31 11.92 28.11
CA SER A 23 -21.38 12.26 27.05
C SER A 23 -22.03 11.86 25.73
N PRO A 24 -22.18 12.78 24.75
CA PRO A 24 -22.67 12.38 23.44
C PRO A 24 -21.74 11.28 22.95
N SER A 25 -22.32 10.12 22.63
CA SER A 25 -21.59 8.98 22.08
C SER A 25 -20.98 9.43 20.75
N GLY A 26 -19.74 9.93 20.81
CA GLY A 26 -19.00 10.37 19.64
C GLY A 26 -18.83 9.17 18.74
N VAL A 27 -19.40 9.24 17.54
CA VAL A 27 -19.15 8.25 16.50
C VAL A 27 -17.66 8.33 16.18
N GLN A 28 -16.89 7.35 16.64
CA GLN A 28 -15.48 7.25 16.29
C GLN A 28 -15.40 6.97 14.79
N ALA A 29 -14.69 7.83 14.05
CA ALA A 29 -14.45 7.61 12.64
C ALA A 29 -13.70 6.28 12.46
N GLN A 30 -14.27 5.37 11.68
CA GLN A 30 -13.66 4.06 11.43
C GLN A 30 -12.52 4.20 10.43
N THR A 31 -11.33 3.71 10.78
CA THR A 31 -10.20 3.60 9.84
C THR A 31 -10.38 2.36 8.96
N ALA A 32 -10.26 2.54 7.66
CA ALA A 32 -10.20 1.47 6.67
C ALA A 32 -8.78 1.33 6.13
N THR A 33 -8.40 0.09 5.76
CA THR A 33 -7.07 -0.24 5.23
C THR A 33 -7.21 -0.90 3.86
N VAL A 34 -6.40 -0.45 2.90
CA VAL A 34 -6.21 -1.06 1.58
C VAL A 34 -4.77 -1.56 1.51
N ASN A 35 -4.61 -2.88 1.40
CA ASN A 35 -3.31 -3.48 1.18
C ASN A 35 -3.08 -3.69 -0.31
N PHE A 36 -1.82 -3.60 -0.74
CA PHE A 36 -1.44 -3.90 -2.11
C PHE A 36 -0.07 -4.58 -2.14
N VAL A 37 0.15 -5.37 -3.19
CA VAL A 37 1.42 -6.06 -3.46
C VAL A 37 1.71 -6.00 -4.95
N SER A 38 2.98 -6.19 -5.32
CA SER A 38 3.39 -6.44 -6.70
C SER A 38 2.85 -7.80 -7.13
N ASP A 39 2.11 -7.78 -8.23
CA ASP A 39 1.42 -8.92 -8.82
C ASP A 39 1.20 -8.67 -10.33
N THR A 40 0.57 -9.60 -11.02
CA THR A 40 0.30 -9.49 -12.46
C THR A 40 -0.86 -8.56 -12.82
N THR A 41 -1.36 -7.74 -11.90
CA THR A 41 -2.45 -6.77 -12.15
C THR A 41 -1.95 -5.34 -12.27
N TRP A 42 -0.64 -5.10 -12.13
CA TRP A 42 -0.03 -3.79 -12.34
C TRP A 42 0.08 -3.47 -13.84
N ALA A 43 -0.43 -2.32 -14.25
CA ALA A 43 -0.34 -1.86 -15.63
C ALA A 43 1.09 -1.42 -15.94
N VAL A 44 1.65 -1.88 -17.06
CA VAL A 44 3.03 -1.58 -17.47
C VAL A 44 3.03 -0.64 -18.65
N SER A 45 3.85 0.41 -18.58
CA SER A 45 4.17 1.28 -19.71
C SER A 45 5.69 1.43 -19.89
N ASN A 46 6.12 1.75 -21.11
CA ASN A 46 7.52 2.06 -21.39
C ASN A 46 7.89 3.50 -20.98
N SER A 47 9.14 3.90 -21.21
CA SER A 47 9.64 5.25 -20.91
C SER A 47 8.91 6.37 -21.66
N ALA A 48 8.26 6.07 -22.80
CA ALA A 48 7.42 7.00 -23.54
C ALA A 48 5.96 7.06 -23.03
N GLY A 49 5.63 6.32 -21.98
CA GLY A 49 4.27 6.25 -21.41
C GLY A 49 3.29 5.40 -22.22
N ILE A 50 3.78 4.63 -23.21
CA ILE A 50 2.94 3.72 -23.99
C ILE A 50 2.63 2.48 -23.15
N PHE A 51 1.34 2.20 -22.94
CA PHE A 51 0.88 0.98 -22.28
C PHE A 51 1.28 -0.27 -23.09
N LEU A 52 1.88 -1.25 -22.41
CA LEU A 52 2.38 -2.48 -23.02
C LEU A 52 1.45 -3.66 -22.75
N ASN A 53 1.16 -3.92 -21.47
CA ASN A 53 0.17 -4.87 -20.94
C ASN A 53 0.23 -4.78 -19.40
N PHE A 54 -0.34 -5.76 -18.70
CA PHE A 54 -0.06 -5.99 -17.29
C PHE A 54 1.31 -6.66 -17.07
N ALA A 55 1.83 -6.51 -15.85
CA ALA A 55 3.09 -7.10 -15.45
C ALA A 55 3.04 -8.62 -15.47
N GLN A 56 4.20 -9.25 -15.66
CA GLN A 56 4.37 -10.69 -15.55
C GLN A 56 5.20 -11.02 -14.31
N ASN A 57 4.94 -12.18 -13.69
CA ASN A 57 5.83 -12.73 -12.69
C ASN A 57 7.14 -13.16 -13.34
N VAL A 58 8.26 -12.81 -12.72
CA VAL A 58 9.59 -13.19 -13.17
C VAL A 58 10.39 -13.80 -12.02
N CYS A 59 11.30 -14.69 -12.36
CA CYS A 59 12.28 -15.27 -11.45
C CYS A 59 13.61 -15.41 -12.16
N LEU A 60 14.69 -15.40 -11.39
CA LEU A 60 16.03 -15.69 -11.91
C LEU A 60 16.10 -17.14 -12.39
N ASN A 61 15.56 -18.05 -11.59
CA ASN A 61 15.39 -19.47 -11.87
C ASN A 61 14.23 -20.04 -11.02
N ALA A 62 13.98 -21.35 -11.09
CA ALA A 62 12.85 -21.97 -10.38
C ALA A 62 12.97 -21.94 -8.84
N GLN A 63 14.14 -21.61 -8.30
CA GLN A 63 14.44 -21.56 -6.87
C GLN A 63 14.78 -20.15 -6.37
N SER A 64 14.87 -19.15 -7.25
CA SER A 64 15.28 -17.79 -6.92
C SER A 64 14.38 -16.77 -7.63
N PRO A 65 13.58 -16.00 -6.88
CA PRO A 65 13.50 -15.92 -5.42
C PRO A 65 12.79 -17.14 -4.81
N SER A 66 12.88 -17.32 -3.48
CA SER A 66 12.30 -18.49 -2.77
C SER A 66 10.77 -18.61 -2.92
N ASN A 67 10.09 -17.50 -3.21
CA ASN A 67 8.65 -17.44 -3.47
C ASN A 67 8.29 -17.44 -4.97
N CYS A 68 9.18 -17.92 -5.85
CA CYS A 68 8.95 -17.95 -7.29
C CYS A 68 7.65 -18.69 -7.66
N PRO A 69 6.66 -18.03 -8.29
CA PRO A 69 5.44 -18.69 -8.76
C PRO A 69 5.72 -19.73 -9.85
N ALA A 70 4.98 -20.84 -9.85
CA ALA A 70 5.19 -21.95 -10.81
C ALA A 70 5.03 -21.55 -12.29
N ASN A 71 4.30 -20.48 -12.58
CA ASN A 71 4.07 -19.95 -13.93
C ASN A 71 4.89 -18.68 -14.23
N ALA A 72 5.89 -18.35 -13.42
CA ALA A 72 6.75 -17.20 -13.67
C ALA A 72 7.68 -17.44 -14.85
N THR A 73 8.05 -16.35 -15.54
CA THR A 73 9.10 -16.41 -16.55
C THR A 73 10.46 -16.56 -15.87
N LEU A 74 11.24 -17.56 -16.27
CA LEU A 74 12.58 -17.80 -15.74
C LEU A 74 13.61 -17.17 -16.66
N TYR A 75 14.49 -16.32 -16.12
CA TYR A 75 15.58 -15.72 -16.90
C TYR A 75 16.75 -16.65 -17.15
N GLY A 76 16.90 -17.72 -16.35
CA GLY A 76 18.03 -18.65 -16.46
C GLY A 76 19.31 -18.11 -15.80
N TYR A 77 19.15 -17.27 -14.78
CA TYR A 77 20.24 -16.67 -14.00
C TYR A 77 20.48 -17.46 -12.70
N PRO A 78 21.74 -17.68 -12.27
CA PRO A 78 22.04 -18.65 -11.21
C PRO A 78 21.53 -18.31 -9.80
N GLY A 79 21.31 -17.04 -9.46
CA GLY A 79 20.81 -16.65 -8.14
C GLY A 79 20.83 -15.14 -7.89
N GLY A 80 20.19 -14.71 -6.79
CA GLY A 80 19.96 -13.31 -6.43
C GLY A 80 18.52 -13.11 -5.90
N TRP A 81 18.11 -11.84 -5.80
CA TRP A 81 16.79 -11.40 -5.35
C TRP A 81 16.44 -11.94 -3.95
N GLU A 82 17.30 -11.62 -2.99
CA GLU A 82 17.33 -12.22 -1.65
C GLU A 82 16.46 -11.48 -0.62
N ALA A 83 15.75 -10.42 -1.03
CA ALA A 83 14.91 -9.64 -0.13
C ALA A 83 13.90 -10.51 0.65
N ASP A 84 13.87 -10.36 1.98
CA ASP A 84 12.85 -11.00 2.83
C ASP A 84 11.48 -10.34 2.60
N LEU A 85 10.55 -11.09 2.02
CA LEU A 85 9.21 -10.63 1.67
C LEU A 85 8.17 -10.87 2.77
N SER A 86 8.59 -11.30 3.97
CA SER A 86 7.69 -11.59 5.10
C SER A 86 6.80 -10.39 5.49
N SER A 87 7.27 -9.16 5.29
CA SER A 87 6.52 -7.93 5.56
C SER A 87 5.52 -7.52 4.47
N ILE A 88 5.58 -8.16 3.29
CA ILE A 88 4.68 -7.91 2.14
C ILE A 88 4.16 -9.24 1.58
N PRO A 89 3.40 -10.01 2.38
CA PRO A 89 2.99 -11.36 2.01
C PRO A 89 2.17 -11.37 0.73
N GLY A 90 2.51 -12.27 -0.20
CA GLY A 90 1.88 -12.39 -1.51
C GLY A 90 2.50 -11.55 -2.61
N ALA A 91 3.45 -10.65 -2.30
CA ALA A 91 4.21 -9.94 -3.32
C ALA A 91 5.09 -10.90 -4.12
N THR A 92 5.11 -10.71 -5.44
CA THR A 92 5.99 -11.44 -6.37
C THR A 92 6.91 -10.47 -7.09
N TRP A 93 8.09 -10.96 -7.48
CA TRP A 93 8.95 -10.21 -8.39
C TRP A 93 8.27 -10.13 -9.76
N ILE A 94 8.11 -8.91 -10.26
CA ILE A 94 7.43 -8.62 -11.52
C ILE A 94 8.33 -7.85 -12.49
N TRP A 95 8.04 -8.00 -13.77
CA TRP A 95 8.65 -7.20 -14.82
C TRP A 95 7.68 -6.95 -15.98
N ALA A 96 8.16 -6.27 -17.02
CA ALA A 96 7.39 -5.97 -18.21
C ALA A 96 6.97 -7.25 -18.96
N PRO A 97 5.78 -7.25 -19.59
CA PRO A 97 5.26 -8.39 -20.32
C PRO A 97 6.15 -8.76 -21.53
N GLY A 98 6.28 -10.05 -21.81
CA GLY A 98 7.00 -10.59 -22.97
C GLY A 98 8.52 -10.56 -22.84
N ILE A 99 9.06 -10.14 -21.69
CA ILE A 99 10.51 -10.19 -21.43
C ILE A 99 10.88 -11.59 -20.96
N THR A 100 11.84 -12.22 -21.63
CA THR A 100 12.38 -13.55 -21.29
C THR A 100 13.88 -13.46 -21.10
N GLY A 101 14.52 -14.53 -20.63
CA GLY A 101 15.97 -14.60 -20.54
C GLY A 101 16.69 -14.33 -21.87
N ALA A 102 16.07 -14.60 -23.02
CA ALA A 102 16.65 -14.35 -24.33
C ALA A 102 16.45 -12.91 -24.85
N THR A 103 15.58 -12.12 -24.22
CA THR A 103 15.26 -10.76 -24.68
C THR A 103 16.47 -9.86 -24.50
N ALA A 104 16.75 -9.01 -25.49
CA ALA A 104 17.79 -7.99 -25.45
C ALA A 104 17.28 -6.70 -26.14
N PRO A 105 17.77 -5.51 -25.77
CA PRO A 105 18.79 -5.29 -24.75
C PRO A 105 18.20 -5.27 -23.33
N ALA A 106 18.93 -5.82 -22.36
CA ALA A 106 18.56 -5.77 -20.95
C ALA A 106 18.84 -4.41 -20.31
N TYR A 107 20.01 -3.81 -20.60
CA TYR A 107 20.31 -2.41 -20.30
C TYR A 107 20.24 -1.56 -21.57
N PRO A 108 19.65 -0.34 -21.55
CA PRO A 108 19.10 0.40 -20.40
C PRO A 108 17.57 0.29 -20.30
N ALA A 109 17.03 -0.92 -20.16
CA ALA A 109 15.58 -1.09 -20.15
C ALA A 109 14.94 -0.42 -18.92
N GLU A 110 13.82 0.28 -19.15
CA GLU A 110 13.05 0.98 -18.12
C GLU A 110 11.55 0.80 -18.37
N PHE A 111 10.82 0.54 -17.27
CA PHE A 111 9.37 0.40 -17.30
C PHE A 111 8.71 1.08 -16.10
N ARG A 112 7.44 1.45 -16.27
CA ARG A 112 6.59 2.02 -15.22
C ARG A 112 5.45 1.06 -14.92
N PHE A 113 5.31 0.70 -13.65
CA PHE A 113 4.28 -0.18 -13.12
C PHE A 113 3.29 0.66 -12.33
N SER A 114 2.03 0.77 -12.78
CA SER A 114 1.03 1.66 -12.18
C SER A 114 -0.24 0.93 -11.75
N LYS A 115 -0.82 1.36 -10.62
CA LYS A 115 -2.13 0.92 -10.13
C LYS A 115 -2.86 2.08 -9.45
N SER A 116 -4.18 2.12 -9.63
CA SER A 116 -5.06 3.13 -9.02
C SER A 116 -5.75 2.58 -7.79
N PHE A 117 -5.87 3.41 -6.75
CA PHE A 117 -6.53 3.09 -5.48
C PHE A 117 -7.53 4.18 -5.14
N ASP A 118 -8.75 3.80 -4.78
CA ASP A 118 -9.79 4.74 -4.35
C ASP A 118 -9.87 4.78 -2.81
N LEU A 119 -9.47 5.91 -2.22
CA LEU A 119 -9.55 6.14 -0.77
C LEU A 119 -10.83 6.92 -0.49
N ARG A 120 -11.83 6.28 0.13
CA ARG A 120 -13.19 6.85 0.36
C ARG A 120 -13.29 7.77 1.58
N GLY A 121 -12.18 8.39 1.94
CA GLY A 121 -12.10 9.30 3.06
C GLY A 121 -10.71 9.91 3.20
N THR A 122 -10.50 10.63 4.29
CA THR A 122 -9.24 11.34 4.53
C THR A 122 -8.12 10.32 4.79
N PRO A 123 -7.04 10.30 4.00
CA PRO A 123 -5.88 9.46 4.30
C PRO A 123 -5.37 9.74 5.71
N VAL A 124 -4.88 8.71 6.41
CA VAL A 124 -4.28 8.86 7.74
C VAL A 124 -2.89 8.25 7.84
N SER A 125 -2.57 7.29 6.99
CA SER A 125 -1.22 6.75 6.84
C SER A 125 -1.07 6.04 5.50
N GLY A 126 0.17 5.85 5.06
CA GLY A 126 0.48 5.06 3.89
C GLY A 126 1.93 4.64 3.89
N THR A 127 2.18 3.36 3.61
CA THR A 127 3.55 2.82 3.53
C THR A 127 3.73 1.99 2.28
N ILE A 128 4.95 1.95 1.77
CA ILE A 128 5.38 1.04 0.72
C ILE A 128 6.78 0.52 1.04
N SER A 129 6.96 -0.80 0.97
CA SER A 129 8.24 -1.49 1.02
C SER A 129 8.58 -1.98 -0.39
N ILE A 130 9.83 -1.79 -0.84
CA ILE A 130 10.26 -2.11 -2.19
C ILE A 130 11.69 -2.67 -2.23
N ALA A 131 11.93 -3.61 -3.13
CA ALA A 131 13.26 -4.06 -3.57
C ALA A 131 13.30 -4.08 -5.11
N ALA A 132 14.48 -3.85 -5.70
CA ALA A 132 14.64 -3.72 -7.14
C ALA A 132 16.03 -4.15 -7.61
N ASP A 133 16.07 -4.68 -8.83
CA ASP A 133 17.28 -5.02 -9.58
C ASP A 133 17.23 -4.30 -10.94
N ASP A 134 17.95 -3.19 -11.18
CA ASP A 134 18.98 -2.56 -10.33
C ASP A 134 18.51 -1.28 -9.61
N PHE A 135 17.43 -0.67 -10.08
CA PHE A 135 16.96 0.64 -9.63
C PHE A 135 15.44 0.72 -9.61
N ALA A 136 14.89 1.43 -8.64
CA ALA A 136 13.49 1.84 -8.66
C ALA A 136 13.26 3.24 -8.06
N GLU A 137 12.25 3.92 -8.59
CA GLU A 137 11.68 5.16 -8.07
C GLU A 137 10.19 4.96 -7.78
N ILE A 138 9.76 5.43 -6.60
CA ILE A 138 8.35 5.43 -6.21
C ILE A 138 7.76 6.81 -6.54
N LEU A 139 6.64 6.81 -7.28
CA LEU A 139 5.83 7.98 -7.52
C LEU A 139 4.41 7.77 -6.99
N VAL A 140 3.88 8.76 -6.30
CA VAL A 140 2.48 8.79 -5.84
C VAL A 140 1.83 10.05 -6.39
N ASN A 141 0.75 9.89 -7.15
CA ASN A 141 0.07 10.98 -7.84
C ASN A 141 1.03 11.82 -8.72
N GLY A 142 2.01 11.14 -9.34
CA GLY A 142 3.04 11.74 -10.18
C GLY A 142 4.20 12.42 -9.41
N GLN A 143 4.15 12.50 -8.08
CA GLN A 143 5.21 13.08 -7.26
C GLN A 143 6.20 12.01 -6.80
N SER A 144 7.50 12.28 -6.95
CA SER A 144 8.57 11.37 -6.51
C SER A 144 8.64 11.34 -4.98
N VAL A 145 8.57 10.14 -4.42
CA VAL A 145 8.68 9.86 -2.99
C VAL A 145 10.14 9.58 -2.61
N GLY A 146 10.83 8.79 -3.45
CA GLY A 146 12.18 8.34 -3.20
C GLY A 146 12.64 7.27 -4.19
N THR A 147 13.93 6.96 -4.12
CA THR A 147 14.61 6.03 -5.02
C THR A 147 15.44 5.01 -4.24
N ILE A 148 15.65 3.84 -4.82
CA ILE A 148 16.60 2.83 -4.36
C ILE A 148 17.47 2.35 -5.52
N GLY A 149 18.60 1.75 -5.20
CA GLY A 149 19.47 1.13 -6.20
C GLY A 149 20.31 2.13 -6.99
N SER A 150 20.80 1.71 -8.14
CA SER A 150 21.61 2.55 -9.02
C SER A 150 21.53 2.05 -10.46
N LEU A 151 21.73 2.93 -11.44
CA LEU A 151 21.85 2.54 -12.85
C LEU A 151 23.31 2.39 -13.31
N THR A 152 24.22 3.15 -12.69
CA THR A 152 25.63 3.22 -13.07
C THR A 152 26.52 3.63 -11.88
N GLY A 153 27.77 3.16 -11.85
CA GLY A 153 28.83 3.69 -10.99
C GLY A 153 28.72 3.34 -9.49
N ASN A 154 27.58 2.88 -9.01
CA ASN A 154 27.39 2.44 -7.62
C ASN A 154 26.78 1.03 -7.58
N PHE A 155 27.62 0.04 -7.88
CA PHE A 155 27.26 -1.38 -7.86
C PHE A 155 26.73 -1.82 -6.49
N ASN A 156 27.30 -1.31 -5.40
CA ASN A 156 26.86 -1.65 -4.05
C ASN A 156 25.41 -1.21 -3.81
N ALA A 157 25.00 -0.03 -4.27
CA ALA A 157 23.61 0.40 -4.13
C ALA A 157 22.64 -0.53 -4.90
N ALA A 158 23.00 -0.94 -6.12
CA ALA A 158 22.21 -1.87 -6.93
C ALA A 158 22.11 -3.28 -6.29
N VAL A 159 23.21 -3.79 -5.74
CA VAL A 159 23.20 -5.05 -4.99
C VAL A 159 22.33 -4.95 -3.73
N GLN A 160 22.45 -3.86 -2.97
CA GLN A 160 21.66 -3.69 -1.75
C GLN A 160 20.16 -3.58 -2.04
N SER A 161 19.76 -2.92 -3.14
CA SER A 161 18.33 -2.76 -3.47
C SER A 161 17.63 -4.05 -3.83
N GLN A 162 18.33 -5.08 -4.31
CA GLN A 162 17.72 -6.40 -4.54
C GLN A 162 17.76 -7.33 -3.32
N GLN A 163 18.62 -7.02 -2.34
CA GLN A 163 18.82 -7.83 -1.14
C GLN A 163 17.93 -7.42 0.03
N TYR A 164 17.45 -6.17 0.06
CA TYR A 164 16.69 -5.65 1.19
C TYR A 164 15.44 -4.89 0.73
N LEU A 165 14.37 -5.02 1.50
CA LEU A 165 13.22 -4.13 1.37
C LEU A 165 13.56 -2.77 1.99
N HIS A 166 13.28 -1.72 1.22
CA HIS A 166 13.35 -0.34 1.66
C HIS A 166 11.94 0.20 1.84
N THR A 167 11.62 0.70 3.03
CA THR A 167 10.28 1.21 3.36
C THR A 167 10.23 2.73 3.31
N PHE A 168 9.20 3.25 2.65
CA PHE A 168 8.91 4.67 2.53
C PHE A 168 7.54 4.98 3.13
N ASP A 169 7.45 6.11 3.83
CA ASP A 169 6.18 6.74 4.18
C ASP A 169 5.68 7.54 2.96
N ILE A 170 4.49 7.18 2.48
CA ILE A 170 3.85 7.82 1.32
C ILE A 170 2.63 8.66 1.71
N TYR A 171 2.30 8.74 3.00
CA TYR A 171 1.11 9.42 3.51
C TYR A 171 0.96 10.85 2.95
N LYS A 172 2.04 11.63 2.94
CA LYS A 172 2.04 13.04 2.53
C LYS A 172 1.68 13.26 1.05
N PHE A 173 1.70 12.20 0.25
CA PHE A 173 1.40 12.24 -1.18
C PHE A 173 -0.01 11.73 -1.50
N LEU A 174 -0.71 11.17 -0.51
CA LEU A 174 -2.06 10.65 -0.66
C LEU A 174 -3.10 11.77 -0.61
N VAL A 175 -4.16 11.61 -1.39
CA VAL A 175 -5.33 12.49 -1.42
C VAL A 175 -6.61 11.70 -1.17
N HIS A 176 -7.69 12.38 -0.79
CA HIS A 176 -9.03 11.77 -0.83
C HIS A 176 -9.41 11.44 -2.28
N GLY A 177 -10.01 10.27 -2.50
CA GLY A 177 -10.42 9.78 -3.82
C GLY A 177 -9.34 8.94 -4.50
N THR A 178 -9.22 9.08 -5.82
CA THR A 178 -8.29 8.28 -6.62
C THR A 178 -6.84 8.69 -6.40
N ASN A 179 -6.01 7.71 -6.05
CA ASN A 179 -4.57 7.82 -5.95
C ASN A 179 -3.92 6.87 -6.96
N VAL A 180 -2.86 7.32 -7.63
CA VAL A 180 -2.09 6.46 -8.55
C VAL A 180 -0.71 6.25 -7.96
N ILE A 181 -0.35 5.00 -7.67
CA ILE A 181 1.01 4.62 -7.32
C ILE A 181 1.68 4.12 -8.59
N THR A 182 2.87 4.62 -8.87
CA THR A 182 3.71 4.19 -9.99
C THR A 182 5.11 3.85 -9.50
N ILE A 183 5.60 2.69 -9.90
CA ILE A 183 6.99 2.30 -9.70
C ILE A 183 7.71 2.41 -11.04
N ARG A 184 8.68 3.31 -11.14
CA ARG A 184 9.58 3.35 -12.30
C ARG A 184 10.78 2.48 -11.96
N ALA A 185 10.92 1.33 -12.63
CA ALA A 185 12.03 0.42 -12.42
C ALA A 185 12.88 0.34 -13.68
N ALA A 186 14.19 0.25 -13.50
CA ALA A 186 15.15 0.26 -14.59
C ALA A 186 16.33 -0.67 -14.32
N ASN A 187 16.80 -1.30 -15.39
CA ASN A 187 17.95 -2.18 -15.39
C ASN A 187 19.22 -1.37 -15.66
N GLY A 188 20.25 -1.56 -14.83
CA GLY A 188 21.50 -0.83 -14.83
C GLY A 188 22.60 -1.53 -15.64
N ASN A 189 23.76 -0.88 -15.74
CA ASN A 189 24.91 -1.40 -16.49
C ASN A 189 25.85 -2.23 -15.59
N TYR A 190 25.33 -3.29 -14.97
CA TYR A 190 26.09 -4.13 -14.02
C TYR A 190 26.27 -5.59 -14.42
N GLY A 191 25.58 -6.06 -15.47
CA GLY A 191 25.80 -7.37 -16.06
C GLY A 191 26.57 -7.30 -17.39
N CYS A 192 26.07 -8.02 -18.39
CA CYS A 192 26.62 -8.10 -19.75
C CYS A 192 26.31 -6.88 -20.64
N GLY A 193 26.11 -5.68 -20.06
CA GLY A 193 25.71 -4.47 -20.77
C GLY A 193 24.38 -4.63 -21.51
N SER A 194 24.34 -4.28 -22.81
CA SER A 194 23.15 -4.41 -23.66
C SER A 194 22.82 -5.85 -24.09
N GLY A 195 23.42 -6.85 -23.43
CA GLY A 195 23.15 -8.26 -23.65
C GLY A 195 21.75 -8.68 -23.19
N PRO A 196 21.46 -9.99 -23.21
CA PRO A 196 20.15 -10.51 -22.84
C PRO A 196 19.89 -10.54 -21.33
N TYR A 197 18.61 -10.66 -20.95
CA TYR A 197 18.18 -10.75 -19.54
C TYR A 197 18.71 -12.00 -18.81
N SER A 198 19.13 -13.04 -19.52
CA SER A 198 19.79 -14.21 -18.92
C SER A 198 21.18 -13.91 -18.37
N CYS A 199 21.78 -12.76 -18.69
CA CYS A 199 23.05 -12.31 -18.13
C CYS A 199 22.99 -10.96 -17.40
N ASN A 200 21.89 -10.20 -17.54
CA ASN A 200 21.62 -9.01 -16.75
C ASN A 200 20.12 -8.93 -16.43
N PRO A 201 19.61 -9.80 -15.53
CA PRO A 201 18.19 -9.83 -15.19
C PRO A 201 17.75 -8.51 -14.56
N ALA A 202 16.45 -8.22 -14.61
CA ALA A 202 15.86 -7.13 -13.83
C ALA A 202 14.45 -7.46 -13.38
N GLY A 203 14.08 -6.89 -12.25
CA GLY A 203 12.82 -7.13 -11.60
C GLY A 203 12.57 -6.12 -10.50
N VAL A 204 11.32 -6.02 -10.08
CA VAL A 204 10.94 -5.23 -8.92
C VAL A 204 9.90 -5.99 -8.10
N VAL A 205 9.98 -5.87 -6.78
CA VAL A 205 9.01 -6.42 -5.83
C VAL A 205 8.65 -5.35 -4.82
N PHE A 206 7.37 -5.22 -4.50
CA PHE A 206 6.92 -4.23 -3.54
C PHE A 206 5.58 -4.59 -2.93
N GLY A 207 5.24 -3.94 -1.83
CA GLY A 207 3.93 -4.04 -1.22
C GLY A 207 3.75 -2.97 -0.16
N GLY A 208 2.53 -2.77 0.31
CA GLY A 208 2.23 -1.68 1.21
C GLY A 208 0.79 -1.65 1.68
N SER A 209 0.49 -0.61 2.46
CA SER A 209 -0.85 -0.37 2.99
C SER A 209 -1.19 1.12 2.91
N LEU A 210 -2.44 1.41 2.62
CA LEU A 210 -3.03 2.75 2.63
C LEU A 210 -4.15 2.75 3.67
N GLN A 211 -4.14 3.71 4.58
CA GLN A 211 -5.21 3.85 5.57
C GLN A 211 -5.92 5.18 5.39
N PHE A 212 -7.24 5.16 5.56
CA PHE A 212 -8.06 6.36 5.53
C PHE A 212 -9.18 6.27 6.56
N GLN A 213 -9.56 7.41 7.12
CA GLN A 213 -10.77 7.51 7.93
C GLN A 213 -11.95 7.51 6.99
N GLY A 214 -12.77 6.45 7.06
CA GLY A 214 -14.04 6.42 6.35
C GLY A 214 -14.86 7.64 6.77
N SER A 215 -15.50 8.28 5.80
CA SER A 215 -16.58 9.21 6.14
C SER A 215 -17.52 8.46 7.07
N ALA A 216 -17.90 9.05 8.22
CA ALA A 216 -18.96 8.53 9.06
C ALA A 216 -20.25 8.58 8.23
N GLY A 217 -20.39 7.60 7.35
CA GLY A 217 -21.50 7.46 6.45
C GLY A 217 -22.71 7.41 7.33
N ASN A 218 -23.61 8.35 7.08
CA ASN A 218 -24.90 8.51 7.70
C ASN A 218 -25.75 7.25 7.39
N CYS A 219 -25.39 6.10 7.95
CA CYS A 219 -26.22 4.91 8.03
C CYS A 219 -27.30 5.11 9.13
N GLN A 220 -27.57 6.35 9.57
CA GLN A 220 -28.89 6.70 10.06
C GLN A 220 -29.81 6.69 8.85
N GLY A 221 -30.36 5.51 8.55
CA GLY A 221 -31.57 5.45 7.76
C GLY A 221 -32.55 6.47 8.35
N THR A 222 -33.03 7.39 7.52
CA THR A 222 -34.20 8.23 7.83
C THR A 222 -35.46 7.35 7.82
N GLY A 223 -35.40 6.23 8.54
CA GLY A 223 -36.51 5.32 8.75
C GLY A 223 -37.55 6.05 9.58
N ASN A 224 -38.46 6.73 8.90
CA ASN A 224 -39.79 7.01 9.44
C ASN A 224 -40.40 5.67 9.86
N GLY A 225 -40.26 5.32 11.13
CA GLY A 225 -41.18 4.58 12.02
C GLY A 225 -42.03 3.39 11.52
N ASN A 226 -41.89 2.90 10.29
CA ASN A 226 -42.55 1.69 9.82
C ASN A 226 -41.50 0.59 9.85
N GLY A 227 -41.63 -0.29 10.85
CA GLY A 227 -40.68 -1.35 11.17
C GLY A 227 -40.47 -2.37 10.07
N ASP A 228 -39.69 -1.99 9.06
CA ASP A 228 -39.13 -2.92 8.06
C ASP A 228 -37.70 -3.31 8.49
N PRO A 229 -37.50 -4.54 9.01
CA PRO A 229 -36.20 -5.04 9.46
C PRO A 229 -35.20 -5.31 8.32
N SER A 230 -35.54 -5.04 7.05
CA SER A 230 -34.65 -5.28 5.91
C SER A 230 -33.65 -4.14 5.59
N SER A 231 -33.76 -2.98 6.23
CA SER A 231 -33.00 -1.76 5.86
C SER A 231 -31.62 -1.59 6.53
N GLN A 232 -31.25 -2.42 7.52
CA GLN A 232 -29.97 -2.31 8.23
C GLN A 232 -28.78 -3.01 7.52
N GLY A 233 -28.99 -3.69 6.40
CA GLY A 233 -27.97 -4.55 5.77
C GLY A 233 -27.13 -3.94 4.65
N ASN A 234 -27.30 -2.67 4.28
CA ASN A 234 -26.80 -2.18 2.97
C ASN A 234 -25.54 -1.30 2.97
N CYS A 235 -24.91 -0.99 4.11
CA CYS A 235 -23.67 -0.21 4.12
C CYS A 235 -22.40 -1.03 3.74
N MET A 236 -22.52 -2.33 3.44
CA MET A 236 -21.39 -3.22 3.12
C MET A 236 -21.56 -4.06 1.83
N LYS A 237 -22.27 -3.57 0.81
CA LYS A 237 -22.16 -4.20 -0.53
C LYS A 237 -20.99 -3.60 -1.31
N GLN A 238 -19.84 -4.27 -1.15
CA GLN A 238 -18.70 -4.22 -2.06
C GLN A 238 -19.20 -4.46 -3.50
N ARG A 239 -18.80 -3.60 -4.44
CA ARG A 239 -18.87 -3.86 -5.89
C ARG A 239 -17.44 -3.93 -6.40
#